data_AF-F2F500-F1
#
_entry.id   AF-F2F500-F1
#
_cell.length_a   1.000
_cell.length_b   1.000
_cell.length_c   1.000
_cell.angle_alpha   90.00
_cell.angle_beta   90.00
_cell.angle_gamma   90.00
#
_symmetry.space_group_name_H-M   'P 1'
#
loop_
_entity.id
_entity.type
_entity.pdbx_description
1 polymer ?
#
loop_
_entity_poly.entity_id
_entity_poly.type
_entity_poly.pdbx_seq_one_letter_code
_entity_poly.pdbx_strand_id
1 'polypeptide(L)'
;MKNILKIGSAFIGVIVGAGFASGQEILQYFTSFGILGMFGVILSTVLFSCIGMLLVWLGSYTKTKSHKDVIYRISGRYLGTVIDFILIFTLFGVGVVMLAGAGSNLNQQFGLPIFIGTTLMTILVLLTGFLKVNRVVSIIGSITPILIIFVICIAIYSLLTMDGTFASLNEVAQATPTTLPNWFVSSINYVSFNIAVGASMSIVMGGAEKSPKTAAIGGLVGGLVLGLLILLIHLAIFSKIEEVGTLDMPMLGIVSNISPALGIVMSLVIFGMIYNTAVGMFFSFSARFAESGTQKFKIFFIITMIVGYLASYVGFTGLVSYFYPLIGYLGITLIIALLAAPFIIKRQEAQ
;
A
#
# COMPACT_ATOMS: atom_id res chain seq x y z
N MET A 1 -3.37 24.76 8.73
CA MET A 1 -4.08 24.13 7.59
C MET A 1 -3.14 23.62 6.50
N LYS A 2 -2.24 24.45 5.95
CA LYS A 2 -1.27 24.02 4.90
C LYS A 2 -0.43 22.78 5.29
N ASN A 3 0.13 22.74 6.50
CA ASN A 3 0.91 21.59 6.96
C ASN A 3 0.07 20.34 7.18
N ILE A 4 -1.19 20.48 7.64
CA ILE A 4 -2.13 19.36 7.82
C ILE A 4 -2.37 18.68 6.48
N LEU A 5 -2.67 19.46 5.44
CA LEU A 5 -2.89 18.92 4.09
C LEU A 5 -1.60 18.29 3.52
N LYS A 6 -0.44 18.93 3.72
CA LYS A 6 0.85 18.38 3.29
C LYS A 6 1.13 17.00 3.92
N ILE A 7 0.91 16.88 5.23
CA ILE A 7 1.10 15.64 5.97
C ILE A 7 0.07 14.59 5.54
N GLY A 8 -1.20 14.98 5.39
CA GLY A 8 -2.26 14.09 4.92
C GLY A 8 -1.97 13.54 3.52
N SER A 9 -1.60 14.41 2.56
CA SER A 9 -1.19 14.00 1.21
C SER A 9 0.00 13.07 1.20
N ALA A 10 1.01 13.33 2.03
CA ALA A 10 2.18 12.46 2.13
C ALA A 10 1.84 11.12 2.82
N PHE A 11 0.95 11.11 3.83
CA PHE A 11 0.43 9.87 4.41
C PHE A 11 -0.28 9.01 3.36
N ILE A 12 -1.16 9.62 2.55
CA ILE A 12 -1.84 8.95 1.44
C ILE A 12 -0.81 8.41 0.46
N GLY A 13 0.17 9.20 0.04
CA GLY A 13 1.21 8.76 -0.90
C GLY A 13 2.11 7.64 -0.38
N VAL A 14 2.23 7.48 0.95
CA VAL A 14 2.96 6.37 1.59
C VAL A 14 2.15 5.08 1.58
N ILE A 15 0.84 5.17 1.84
CA ILE A 15 -0.03 3.99 1.94
C ILE A 15 -0.50 3.53 0.55
N VAL A 16 -0.84 4.47 -0.32
CA VAL A 16 -1.36 4.18 -1.65
C VAL A 16 -0.23 3.69 -2.56
N GLY A 17 -0.18 2.38 -2.76
CA GLY A 17 0.73 1.71 -3.69
C GLY A 17 0.06 1.26 -4.98
N ALA A 18 0.76 0.42 -5.73
CA ALA A 18 0.26 -0.12 -6.98
C ALA A 18 -0.92 -1.09 -6.82
N GLY A 19 -0.95 -1.89 -5.75
CA GLY A 19 -2.08 -2.79 -5.51
C GLY A 19 -3.37 -2.02 -5.25
N PHE A 20 -3.29 -0.89 -4.55
CA PHE A 20 -4.38 0.08 -4.45
C PHE A 20 -4.79 0.65 -5.82
N ALA A 21 -3.83 1.17 -6.60
CA ALA A 21 -4.10 1.79 -7.90
C ALA A 21 -4.68 0.83 -8.94
N SER A 22 -4.28 -0.45 -8.89
CA SER A 22 -4.80 -1.51 -9.75
C SER A 22 -6.26 -1.88 -9.42
N GLY A 23 -6.70 -1.60 -8.19
CA GLY A 23 -7.99 -2.06 -7.65
C GLY A 23 -7.97 -3.46 -7.04
N GLN A 24 -6.88 -4.22 -7.22
CA GLN A 24 -6.85 -5.63 -6.83
C GLN A 24 -6.91 -5.85 -5.32
N GLU A 25 -6.27 -4.96 -4.56
CA GLU A 25 -6.41 -4.94 -3.10
C GLU A 25 -7.87 -4.73 -2.70
N ILE A 26 -8.55 -3.74 -3.29
CA ILE A 26 -9.92 -3.38 -2.92
C ILE A 26 -10.90 -4.49 -3.33
N LEU A 27 -10.67 -5.12 -4.49
CA LEU A 27 -11.44 -6.27 -4.94
C LEU A 27 -11.41 -7.39 -3.90
N GLN A 28 -10.21 -7.79 -3.47
CA GLN A 28 -9.99 -8.91 -2.55
C GLN A 28 -10.47 -8.63 -1.12
N TYR A 29 -10.22 -7.40 -0.63
CA TYR A 29 -10.48 -7.05 0.76
C TYR A 29 -11.90 -6.51 1.01
N PHE A 30 -12.57 -5.94 0.01
CA PHE A 30 -13.87 -5.30 0.21
C PHE A 30 -14.90 -5.79 -0.80
N THR A 31 -14.63 -5.67 -2.10
CA THR A 31 -15.64 -5.93 -3.12
C THR A 31 -16.08 -7.40 -3.13
N SER A 32 -15.20 -8.35 -2.85
CA SER A 32 -15.55 -9.79 -2.76
C SER A 32 -16.55 -10.11 -1.63
N PHE A 33 -16.79 -9.18 -0.70
CA PHE A 33 -17.84 -9.33 0.33
C PHE A 33 -19.17 -8.66 -0.06
N GLY A 34 -19.27 -8.14 -1.30
CA GLY A 34 -20.42 -7.43 -1.81
C GLY A 34 -20.78 -6.21 -0.95
N ILE A 35 -22.08 -6.05 -0.64
CA ILE A 35 -22.60 -4.95 0.16
C ILE A 35 -21.98 -4.89 1.56
N LEU A 36 -21.67 -6.06 2.16
CA LEU A 36 -21.00 -6.10 3.46
C LEU A 36 -19.57 -5.52 3.41
N GLY A 37 -18.95 -5.53 2.23
CA GLY A 37 -17.70 -4.86 1.95
C GLY A 37 -17.74 -3.37 2.28
N MET A 38 -18.89 -2.69 2.08
CA MET A 38 -19.05 -1.27 2.37
C MET A 38 -18.91 -0.96 3.87
N PHE A 39 -19.45 -1.82 4.75
CA PHE A 39 -19.22 -1.71 6.20
C PHE A 39 -17.74 -1.92 6.54
N GLY A 40 -17.08 -2.82 5.80
CA GLY A 40 -15.64 -3.01 5.92
C GLY A 40 -14.82 -1.78 5.53
N VAL A 41 -15.22 -1.07 4.48
CA VAL A 41 -14.61 0.21 4.08
C VAL A 41 -14.79 1.27 5.17
N ILE A 42 -15.98 1.37 5.77
CA ILE A 42 -16.24 2.31 6.88
C ILE A 42 -15.35 1.98 8.08
N LEU A 43 -15.29 0.71 8.48
CA LEU A 43 -14.43 0.26 9.57
C LEU A 43 -12.96 0.56 9.28
N SER A 44 -12.49 0.25 8.07
CA SER A 44 -11.12 0.53 7.64
C SER A 44 -10.82 2.03 7.64
N THR A 45 -11.79 2.87 7.25
CA THR A 45 -11.66 4.34 7.27
C THR A 45 -11.44 4.85 8.70
N VAL A 46 -12.23 4.36 9.66
CA VAL A 46 -12.08 4.71 11.08
C VAL A 46 -10.70 4.27 11.58
N LEU A 47 -10.31 3.04 11.31
CA LEU A 47 -9.03 2.49 11.75
C LEU A 47 -7.83 3.22 11.12
N PHE A 48 -7.84 3.47 9.80
CA PHE A 48 -6.79 4.25 9.14
C PHE A 48 -6.69 5.67 9.71
N SER A 49 -7.82 6.31 10.01
CA SER A 49 -7.84 7.65 10.60
C SER A 49 -7.24 7.65 12.01
N CYS A 50 -7.63 6.68 12.86
CA CYS A 50 -7.11 6.55 14.22
C CYS A 50 -5.63 6.18 14.25
N ILE A 51 -5.22 5.16 13.49
CA ILE A 51 -3.83 4.68 13.48
C ILE A 51 -2.92 5.65 12.74
N GLY A 52 -3.40 6.26 11.64
CA GLY A 52 -2.69 7.31 10.93
C GLY A 52 -2.42 8.53 11.82
N MET A 53 -3.42 8.96 12.59
CA MET A 53 -3.25 9.99 13.63
C MET A 53 -2.15 9.60 14.63
N LEU A 54 -2.19 8.37 15.16
CA LEU A 54 -1.22 7.89 16.15
C LEU A 54 0.21 7.83 15.59
N LEU A 55 0.41 7.28 14.39
CA LEU A 55 1.74 7.16 13.77
C LEU A 55 2.42 8.51 13.60
N VAL A 56 1.71 9.46 13.01
CA VAL A 56 2.25 10.77 12.68
C VAL A 56 2.43 11.61 13.95
N TRP A 57 1.49 11.52 14.88
CA TRP A 57 1.64 12.10 16.22
C TRP A 57 2.89 11.56 16.93
N LEU A 58 3.08 10.25 16.95
CA LEU A 58 4.18 9.59 17.64
C LEU A 58 5.53 10.00 17.06
N GLY A 59 5.60 10.13 15.72
CA GLY A 59 6.75 10.70 15.03
C GLY A 59 7.10 12.10 15.53
N SER A 60 6.12 13.01 15.50
CA SER A 60 6.29 14.42 15.92
C SER A 60 6.64 14.55 17.40
N TYR A 61 5.97 13.75 18.24
CA TYR A 61 6.17 13.72 19.68
C TYR A 61 7.60 13.30 20.05
N THR A 62 8.10 12.25 19.42
CA THR A 62 9.45 11.73 19.67
C THR A 62 10.54 12.50 18.93
N LYS A 63 10.17 13.38 17.99
CA LYS A 63 11.10 14.12 17.10
C LYS A 63 12.09 13.19 16.41
N THR A 64 11.65 11.98 16.09
CA THR A 64 12.55 10.93 15.61
C THR A 64 12.96 11.18 14.16
N LYS A 65 14.15 10.70 13.80
CA LYS A 65 14.58 10.49 12.40
C LYS A 65 14.58 9.01 12.01
N SER A 66 14.27 8.12 12.96
CA SER A 66 14.34 6.66 12.85
C SER A 66 13.06 6.04 13.40
N HIS A 67 12.31 5.36 12.54
CA HIS A 67 11.14 4.60 12.99
C HIS A 67 11.53 3.47 13.95
N LYS A 68 12.73 2.88 13.79
CA LYS A 68 13.20 1.78 14.63
C LYS A 68 13.25 2.22 16.10
N ASP A 69 13.76 3.42 16.37
CA ASP A 69 13.90 3.95 17.72
C ASP A 69 12.53 4.09 18.39
N VAL A 70 11.53 4.51 17.61
CA VAL A 70 10.15 4.65 18.07
C VAL A 70 9.51 3.29 18.34
N ILE A 71 9.62 2.35 17.42
CA ILE A 71 9.08 0.99 17.59
C ILE A 71 9.72 0.30 18.80
N TYR A 72 11.04 0.37 18.96
CA TYR A 72 11.72 -0.21 20.11
C TYR A 72 11.34 0.49 21.43
N ARG A 73 11.12 1.81 21.40
CA ARG A 73 10.68 2.55 22.58
C ARG A 73 9.29 2.14 23.06
N ILE A 74 8.36 1.90 22.14
CA ILE A 74 6.97 1.54 22.49
C ILE A 74 6.76 0.04 22.70
N SER A 75 7.60 -0.82 22.10
CA SER A 75 7.43 -2.27 22.17
C SER A 75 8.44 -2.97 23.08
N GLY A 76 9.51 -2.29 23.50
CA GLY A 76 10.62 -2.91 24.21
C GLY A 76 11.43 -3.88 23.33
N ARG A 77 12.44 -4.53 23.93
CA ARG A 77 13.43 -5.33 23.20
C ARG A 77 12.84 -6.54 22.47
N TYR A 78 11.98 -7.31 23.14
CA TYR A 78 11.47 -8.58 22.60
C TYR A 78 10.43 -8.35 21.50
N LEU A 79 9.34 -7.63 21.81
CA LEU A 79 8.30 -7.36 20.83
C LEU A 79 8.79 -6.44 19.70
N GLY A 80 9.68 -5.47 20.01
CA GLY A 80 10.31 -4.63 18.99
C GLY A 80 11.14 -5.44 17.98
N THR A 81 11.82 -6.50 18.42
CA THR A 81 12.57 -7.40 17.52
C THR A 81 11.63 -8.20 16.62
N VAL A 82 10.51 -8.72 17.15
CA VAL A 82 9.48 -9.41 16.36
C VAL A 82 8.92 -8.48 15.29
N ILE A 83 8.57 -7.25 15.65
CA ILE A 83 8.08 -6.25 14.71
C ILE A 83 9.12 -5.93 13.64
N ASP A 84 10.41 -5.77 14.00
CA ASP A 84 11.48 -5.51 13.02
C ASP A 84 11.58 -6.64 11.97
N PHE A 85 11.48 -7.91 12.40
CA PHE A 85 11.43 -9.05 11.47
C PHE A 85 10.21 -9.02 10.56
N ILE A 86 9.02 -8.69 11.09
CA ILE A 86 7.79 -8.56 10.29
C ILE A 86 7.96 -7.46 9.23
N LEU A 87 8.53 -6.31 9.62
CA LEU A 87 8.78 -5.21 8.69
C LEU A 87 9.77 -5.61 7.60
N ILE A 88 10.87 -6.29 7.95
CA ILE A 88 11.86 -6.79 6.97
C ILE A 88 11.20 -7.76 5.98
N PHE A 89 10.40 -8.71 6.48
CA PHE A 89 9.68 -9.67 5.66
C PHE A 89 8.66 -8.99 4.73
N THR A 90 7.97 -7.97 5.25
CA THR A 90 7.02 -7.14 4.49
C THR A 90 7.73 -6.40 3.36
N LEU A 91 8.88 -5.76 3.63
CA LEU A 91 9.65 -5.04 2.61
C LEU A 91 10.01 -5.96 1.44
N PHE A 92 10.58 -7.14 1.72
CA PHE A 92 10.94 -8.07 0.65
C PHE A 92 9.72 -8.52 -0.14
N GLY A 93 8.69 -9.05 0.54
CA GLY A 93 7.57 -9.65 -0.17
C GLY A 93 6.68 -8.64 -0.90
N VAL A 94 6.48 -7.43 -0.36
CA VAL A 94 5.81 -6.36 -1.13
C VAL A 94 6.64 -5.98 -2.36
N GLY A 95 7.97 -5.94 -2.25
CA GLY A 95 8.85 -5.79 -3.41
C GLY A 95 8.62 -6.88 -4.48
N VAL A 96 8.49 -8.14 -4.07
CA VAL A 96 8.13 -9.26 -4.97
C VAL A 96 6.77 -9.05 -5.63
N VAL A 97 5.76 -8.63 -4.87
CA VAL A 97 4.43 -8.33 -5.42
C VAL A 97 4.49 -7.22 -6.46
N MET A 98 5.35 -6.21 -6.28
CA MET A 98 5.54 -5.16 -7.28
C MET A 98 6.16 -5.69 -8.58
N LEU A 99 7.14 -6.59 -8.51
CA LEU A 99 7.70 -7.22 -9.72
C LEU A 99 6.67 -8.06 -10.48
N ALA A 100 5.81 -8.78 -9.75
CA ALA A 100 4.69 -9.53 -10.34
C ALA A 100 3.66 -8.59 -10.96
N GLY A 101 3.29 -7.52 -10.25
CA GLY A 101 2.36 -6.50 -10.72
C GLY A 101 2.84 -5.81 -11.98
N ALA A 102 4.15 -5.56 -12.15
CA ALA A 102 4.68 -4.99 -13.37
C ALA A 102 4.46 -5.89 -14.59
N GLY A 103 4.59 -7.20 -14.40
CA GLY A 103 4.28 -8.21 -15.41
C GLY A 103 2.80 -8.21 -15.77
N SER A 104 1.92 -8.31 -14.77
CA SER A 104 0.46 -8.26 -14.96
C SER A 104 -0.02 -6.96 -15.62
N ASN A 105 0.56 -5.81 -15.27
CA ASN A 105 0.18 -4.52 -15.83
C ASN A 105 0.42 -4.45 -17.35
N LEU A 106 1.61 -4.85 -17.81
CA LEU A 106 1.93 -4.83 -19.23
C LEU A 106 1.23 -5.96 -19.99
N ASN A 107 1.01 -7.11 -19.34
CA ASN A 107 0.23 -8.19 -19.91
C ASN A 107 -1.23 -7.77 -20.15
N GLN A 108 -1.88 -7.18 -19.15
CA GLN A 108 -3.28 -6.78 -19.26
C GLN A 108 -3.47 -5.64 -20.27
N GLN A 109 -2.59 -4.64 -20.30
CA GLN A 109 -2.76 -3.49 -21.21
C GLN A 109 -2.33 -3.79 -22.66
N PHE A 110 -1.25 -4.55 -22.85
CA PHE A 110 -0.60 -4.69 -24.16
C PHE A 110 -0.55 -6.13 -24.66
N GLY A 111 -1.06 -7.11 -23.90
CA GLY A 111 -0.98 -8.53 -24.24
C GLY A 111 0.44 -9.11 -24.16
N LEU A 112 1.41 -8.38 -23.61
CA LEU A 112 2.81 -8.81 -23.54
C LEU A 112 2.97 -9.98 -22.57
N PRO A 113 3.84 -10.98 -22.85
CA PRO A 113 4.19 -12.00 -21.87
C PRO A 113 4.64 -11.40 -20.52
N ILE A 114 4.18 -11.98 -19.41
CA ILE A 114 4.40 -11.48 -18.04
C ILE A 114 5.89 -11.20 -17.77
N PHE A 115 6.79 -12.08 -18.24
CA PHE A 115 8.23 -11.94 -18.01
C PHE A 115 8.78 -10.62 -18.57
N ILE A 116 8.19 -10.03 -19.60
CA ILE A 116 8.67 -8.76 -20.19
C ILE A 116 8.51 -7.64 -19.17
N GLY A 117 7.32 -7.47 -18.60
CA GLY A 117 7.05 -6.44 -17.60
C GLY A 117 7.83 -6.64 -16.31
N THR A 118 7.90 -7.89 -15.83
CA THR A 118 8.69 -8.24 -14.64
C THR A 118 10.19 -7.97 -14.86
N THR A 119 10.75 -8.36 -16.01
CA THR A 119 12.19 -8.15 -16.32
C THR A 119 12.52 -6.68 -16.48
N LEU A 120 11.67 -5.94 -17.21
CA LEU A 120 11.83 -4.50 -17.36
C LEU A 120 11.85 -3.81 -15.99
N MET A 121 10.90 -4.15 -15.12
CA MET A 121 10.84 -3.58 -13.77
C MET A 121 12.08 -3.92 -12.95
N THR A 122 12.52 -5.19 -12.97
CA THR A 122 13.74 -5.61 -12.27
C THR A 122 14.97 -4.87 -12.75
N ILE A 123 15.14 -4.65 -14.06
CA ILE A 123 16.26 -3.87 -14.61
C ILE A 123 16.17 -2.42 -14.13
N LEU A 124 15.00 -1.80 -14.20
CA LEU A 124 14.82 -0.41 -13.75
C LEU A 124 15.14 -0.23 -12.26
N VAL A 125 14.69 -1.17 -11.42
CA VAL A 125 14.98 -1.17 -9.98
C VAL A 125 16.48 -1.40 -9.72
N LEU A 126 17.13 -2.31 -10.46
CA LEU A 126 18.57 -2.55 -10.37
C LEU A 126 19.39 -1.31 -10.70
N LEU A 127 19.10 -0.67 -11.83
CA LEU A 127 19.76 0.56 -12.26
C LEU A 127 19.61 1.65 -11.20
N THR A 128 18.43 1.77 -10.61
CA THR A 128 18.11 2.79 -9.60
C THR A 128 18.79 2.54 -8.28
N GLY A 129 18.85 1.28 -7.84
CA GLY A 129 19.57 0.90 -6.60
C GLY A 129 21.08 1.14 -6.67
N PHE A 130 21.65 1.28 -7.87
CA PHE A 130 23.06 1.67 -8.06
C PHE A 130 23.29 3.17 -8.16
N LEU A 131 22.22 3.98 -8.27
CA LEU A 131 22.33 5.43 -8.20
C LEU A 131 22.62 5.88 -6.75
N LYS A 132 23.21 7.07 -6.59
CA LYS A 132 23.44 7.66 -5.26
C LYS A 132 22.10 7.82 -4.51
N VAL A 133 22.10 7.45 -3.23
CA VAL A 133 20.93 7.41 -2.32
C VAL A 133 20.00 8.63 -2.45
N ASN A 134 20.57 9.83 -2.57
CA ASN A 134 19.81 11.08 -2.65
C ASN A 134 18.90 11.19 -3.91
N ARG A 135 19.19 10.45 -4.99
CA ARG A 135 18.33 10.45 -6.20
C ARG A 135 17.15 9.48 -6.09
N VAL A 136 17.31 8.38 -5.35
CA VAL A 136 16.28 7.34 -5.19
C VAL A 136 15.04 7.89 -4.47
N VAL A 137 15.26 8.70 -3.44
CA VAL A 137 14.20 9.30 -2.60
C VAL A 137 13.42 10.40 -3.33
N SER A 138 14.00 11.04 -4.36
CA SER A 138 13.39 12.18 -5.07
C SER A 138 12.33 11.80 -6.12
N ILE A 139 12.22 10.53 -6.50
CA ILE A 139 11.32 10.08 -7.58
C ILE A 139 9.89 9.84 -7.06
N ILE A 140 9.73 9.75 -5.74
CA ILE A 140 8.49 9.35 -5.08
C ILE A 140 7.75 10.60 -4.60
N GLY A 141 6.61 10.91 -5.23
CA GLY A 141 5.70 11.95 -4.72
C GLY A 141 4.86 12.69 -5.75
N SER A 142 5.15 12.55 -7.05
CA SER A 142 4.42 13.27 -8.11
C SER A 142 3.20 12.53 -8.68
N ILE A 143 3.08 11.22 -8.44
CA ILE A 143 2.08 10.37 -9.12
C ILE A 143 0.73 10.33 -8.36
N THR A 144 0.74 10.44 -7.04
CA THR A 144 -0.47 10.31 -6.20
C THR A 144 -1.60 11.27 -6.57
N PRO A 145 -1.38 12.57 -6.87
CA PRO A 145 -2.46 13.46 -7.29
C PRO A 145 -3.16 13.02 -8.57
N ILE A 146 -2.39 12.49 -9.54
CA ILE A 146 -2.91 11.98 -10.80
C ILE A 146 -3.82 10.78 -10.54
N LEU A 147 -3.38 9.86 -9.67
CA LEU A 147 -4.19 8.70 -9.29
C LEU A 147 -5.52 9.11 -8.65
N ILE A 148 -5.52 10.10 -7.74
CA ILE A 148 -6.75 10.56 -7.08
C ILE A 148 -7.78 11.03 -8.12
N ILE A 149 -7.33 11.77 -9.14
CA ILE A 149 -8.20 12.22 -10.24
C ILE A 149 -8.76 11.02 -11.00
N PHE A 150 -7.92 10.05 -11.38
CA PHE A 150 -8.38 8.82 -12.03
C PHE A 150 -9.43 8.08 -11.19
N VAL A 151 -9.17 7.86 -9.91
CA VAL A 151 -10.11 7.16 -9.01
C VAL A 151 -11.47 7.86 -8.97
N ILE A 152 -11.49 9.19 -8.83
CA ILE A 152 -12.74 9.96 -8.80
C ILE A 152 -13.49 9.85 -10.14
N CYS A 153 -12.80 10.05 -11.26
CA CYS A 153 -13.41 9.99 -12.58
C CYS A 153 -13.95 8.58 -12.90
N ILE A 154 -13.18 7.53 -12.59
CA ILE A 154 -13.57 6.14 -12.81
C ILE A 154 -14.76 5.77 -11.94
N ALA A 155 -14.78 6.17 -10.67
CA ALA A 155 -15.91 5.91 -9.79
C ALA A 155 -17.20 6.58 -10.27
N ILE A 156 -17.13 7.86 -10.66
CA ILE A 156 -18.29 8.58 -11.21
C ILE A 156 -18.78 7.90 -12.49
N TYR A 157 -17.87 7.59 -13.43
CA TYR A 157 -18.23 6.92 -14.68
C TYR A 157 -18.90 5.56 -14.42
N SER A 158 -18.30 4.74 -13.56
CA SER A 158 -18.78 3.38 -13.27
C SER A 158 -20.17 3.39 -12.65
N LEU A 159 -20.45 4.36 -11.77
CA LEU A 159 -21.77 4.51 -11.15
C LEU A 159 -22.83 5.00 -12.15
N LEU A 160 -22.46 5.91 -13.07
CA LEU A 160 -23.38 6.44 -14.08
C LEU A 160 -23.69 5.45 -15.21
N THR A 161 -22.79 4.49 -15.44
CA THR A 161 -22.90 3.47 -16.49
C THR A 161 -23.09 2.07 -15.92
N MET A 162 -23.53 1.98 -14.66
CA MET A 162 -23.76 0.71 -13.98
C MET A 162 -24.92 -0.03 -14.64
N ASP A 163 -24.66 -1.28 -15.02
CA ASP A 163 -25.68 -2.17 -15.58
C ASP A 163 -26.19 -3.09 -14.46
N GLY A 164 -27.49 -3.03 -14.18
CA GLY A 164 -28.12 -3.82 -13.12
C GLY A 164 -28.36 -3.06 -11.81
N THR A 165 -28.65 -3.81 -10.75
CA THR A 165 -28.94 -3.26 -9.42
C THR A 165 -27.87 -3.68 -8.42
N PHE A 166 -27.75 -2.95 -7.30
CA PHE A 166 -26.86 -3.38 -6.21
C PHE A 166 -27.16 -4.80 -5.70
N ALA A 167 -28.42 -5.24 -5.78
CA ALA A 167 -28.81 -6.59 -5.38
C ALA A 167 -28.26 -7.66 -6.34
N SER A 168 -28.38 -7.45 -7.66
CA SER A 168 -27.87 -8.41 -8.65
C SER A 168 -26.34 -8.48 -8.65
N LEU A 169 -25.68 -7.32 -8.56
CA LEU A 169 -24.22 -7.26 -8.53
C LEU A 169 -23.63 -7.82 -7.23
N ASN A 170 -24.40 -7.84 -6.14
CA ASN A 170 -23.94 -8.40 -4.87
C ASN A 170 -23.64 -9.91 -4.96
N GLU A 171 -24.45 -10.68 -5.71
CA GLU A 171 -24.21 -12.12 -5.88
C GLU A 171 -22.93 -12.38 -6.68
N VAL A 172 -22.71 -11.62 -7.76
CA VAL A 172 -21.49 -11.69 -8.58
C VAL A 172 -20.26 -11.33 -7.76
N ALA A 173 -20.36 -10.26 -6.97
CA ALA A 173 -19.29 -9.83 -6.10
C ALA A 173 -18.93 -10.91 -5.06
N GLN A 174 -19.91 -11.55 -4.43
CA GLN A 174 -19.69 -12.63 -3.47
C GLN A 174 -19.16 -13.93 -4.10
N ALA A 175 -19.39 -14.14 -5.40
CA ALA A 175 -18.80 -15.24 -6.15
C ALA A 175 -17.31 -15.01 -6.48
N THR A 176 -16.80 -13.78 -6.34
CA THR A 176 -15.38 -13.47 -6.54
C THR A 176 -14.55 -14.07 -5.40
N PRO A 177 -13.51 -14.88 -5.68
CA PRO A 177 -12.74 -15.55 -4.64
C PRO A 177 -11.96 -14.56 -3.76
N THR A 178 -12.03 -14.78 -2.45
CA THR A 178 -11.16 -14.13 -1.45
C THR A 178 -10.69 -15.17 -0.43
N THR A 179 -9.48 -15.00 0.07
CA THR A 179 -8.89 -15.88 1.11
C THR A 179 -9.27 -15.45 2.53
N LEU A 180 -9.94 -14.30 2.66
CA LEU A 180 -10.32 -13.72 3.94
C LEU A 180 -11.71 -14.23 4.37
N PRO A 181 -11.89 -14.57 5.66
CA PRO A 181 -13.07 -15.31 6.09
C PRO A 181 -14.36 -14.47 6.16
N ASN A 182 -14.23 -13.15 6.35
CA ASN A 182 -15.37 -12.23 6.40
C ASN A 182 -14.89 -10.77 6.29
N TRP A 183 -15.84 -9.86 6.01
CA TRP A 183 -15.59 -8.43 5.85
C TRP A 183 -14.93 -7.77 7.07
N PHE A 184 -15.24 -8.23 8.29
CA PHE A 184 -14.72 -7.63 9.52
C PHE A 184 -13.23 -7.95 9.70
N VAL A 185 -12.87 -9.24 9.61
CA VAL A 185 -11.46 -9.69 9.64
C VAL A 185 -10.69 -9.08 8.49
N SER A 186 -11.29 -9.05 7.29
CA SER A 186 -10.70 -8.41 6.12
C SER A 186 -10.32 -6.95 6.37
N SER A 187 -11.21 -6.17 6.98
CA SER A 187 -10.98 -4.75 7.27
C SER A 187 -9.81 -4.53 8.22
N ILE A 188 -9.75 -5.30 9.32
CA ILE A 188 -8.65 -5.22 10.28
C ILE A 188 -7.35 -5.65 9.61
N ASN A 189 -7.38 -6.73 8.85
CA ASN A 189 -6.22 -7.26 8.14
C ASN A 189 -5.68 -6.24 7.12
N TYR A 190 -6.55 -5.63 6.32
CA TYR A 190 -6.18 -4.64 5.31
C TYR A 190 -5.47 -3.43 5.91
N VAL A 191 -6.05 -2.87 6.98
CA VAL A 191 -5.43 -1.75 7.69
C VAL A 191 -4.10 -2.19 8.27
N SER A 192 -4.06 -3.36 8.91
CA SER A 192 -2.85 -3.87 9.54
C SER A 192 -1.70 -4.08 8.55
N PHE A 193 -1.99 -4.66 7.39
CA PHE A 193 -1.06 -4.82 6.28
C PHE A 193 -0.52 -3.45 5.84
N ASN A 194 -1.40 -2.51 5.50
CA ASN A 194 -1.01 -1.20 5.01
C ASN A 194 -0.21 -0.40 6.04
N ILE A 195 -0.52 -0.55 7.33
CA ILE A 195 0.25 0.06 8.42
C ILE A 195 1.63 -0.59 8.54
N ALA A 196 1.76 -1.91 8.40
CA ALA A 196 3.08 -2.55 8.36
C ALA A 196 3.95 -2.03 7.21
N VAL A 197 3.34 -1.76 6.04
CA VAL A 197 4.03 -1.16 4.89
C VAL A 197 4.42 0.30 5.16
N GLY A 198 3.49 1.11 5.69
CA GLY A 198 3.65 2.57 5.77
C GLY A 198 4.24 3.13 7.06
N ALA A 199 4.19 2.38 8.18
CA ALA A 199 4.48 2.92 9.53
C ALA A 199 5.84 3.61 9.62
N SER A 200 6.86 3.03 9.00
CA SER A 200 8.21 3.60 8.99
C SER A 200 8.23 5.03 8.48
N MET A 201 7.68 5.25 7.29
CA MET A 201 7.71 6.56 6.64
C MET A 201 6.70 7.52 7.30
N SER A 202 5.55 7.03 7.77
CA SER A 202 4.58 7.86 8.51
C SER A 202 5.17 8.42 9.80
N ILE A 203 5.95 7.63 10.56
CA ILE A 203 6.62 8.06 11.78
C ILE A 203 7.72 9.09 11.47
N VAL A 204 8.58 8.81 10.48
CA VAL A 204 9.67 9.73 10.11
C VAL A 204 9.12 11.06 9.58
N MET A 205 8.05 11.02 8.78
CA MET A 205 7.34 12.20 8.32
C MET A 205 6.76 13.00 9.49
N GLY A 206 6.15 12.33 10.47
CA GLY A 206 5.67 12.97 11.69
C GLY A 206 6.78 13.69 12.45
N GLY A 207 7.96 13.08 12.57
CA GLY A 207 9.13 13.66 13.25
C GLY A 207 9.66 14.96 12.64
N ALA A 208 9.35 15.21 11.36
CA ALA A 208 9.69 16.48 10.70
C ALA A 208 8.72 17.63 11.03
N GLU A 209 7.52 17.35 11.56
CA GLU A 209 6.55 18.36 12.00
C GLU A 209 6.78 18.70 13.48
N LYS A 210 6.86 20.00 13.79
CA LYS A 210 7.17 20.49 15.14
C LYS A 210 5.96 20.42 16.07
N SER A 211 4.75 20.47 15.53
CA SER A 211 3.50 20.49 16.30
C SER A 211 2.84 19.11 16.32
N PRO A 212 2.83 18.38 17.46
CA PRO A 212 2.19 17.07 17.56
C PRO A 212 0.70 17.09 17.23
N LYS A 213 0.00 18.18 17.57
CA LYS A 213 -1.42 18.37 17.21
C LYS A 213 -1.61 18.50 15.70
N THR A 214 -0.75 19.26 15.03
CA THR A 214 -0.80 19.40 13.55
C THR A 214 -0.49 18.07 12.88
N ALA A 215 0.50 17.34 13.40
CA ALA A 215 0.89 16.03 12.92
C ALA A 215 -0.25 14.99 13.08
N ALA A 216 -0.87 14.94 14.26
CA ALA A 216 -2.02 14.09 14.56
C ALA A 216 -3.20 14.35 13.60
N ILE A 217 -3.60 15.62 13.44
CA ILE A 217 -4.70 15.99 12.54
C ILE A 217 -4.34 15.69 11.08
N GLY A 218 -3.07 15.86 10.68
CA GLY A 218 -2.59 15.48 9.36
C GLY A 218 -2.75 13.98 9.09
N GLY A 219 -2.37 13.13 10.05
CA GLY A 219 -2.59 11.69 9.97
C GLY A 219 -4.07 11.30 9.93
N LEU A 220 -4.90 11.95 10.75
CA LEU A 220 -6.36 11.75 10.75
C LEU A 220 -6.99 12.09 9.39
N VAL A 221 -6.67 13.26 8.84
CA VAL A 221 -7.17 13.69 7.52
C VAL A 221 -6.67 12.76 6.42
N GLY A 222 -5.40 12.34 6.47
CA GLY A 222 -4.84 11.36 5.55
C GLY A 222 -5.60 10.04 5.56
N GLY A 223 -5.91 9.51 6.75
CA GLY A 223 -6.70 8.29 6.91
C GLY A 223 -8.14 8.42 6.41
N LEU A 224 -8.80 9.56 6.65
CA LEU A 224 -10.15 9.82 6.14
C LEU A 224 -10.19 9.85 4.61
N VAL A 225 -9.25 10.57 3.98
CA VAL A 225 -9.18 10.65 2.52
C VAL A 225 -8.82 9.30 1.92
N LEU A 226 -7.92 8.53 2.55
CA LEU A 226 -7.63 7.16 2.12
C LEU A 226 -8.89 6.29 2.14
N GLY A 227 -9.68 6.35 3.22
CA GLY A 227 -10.96 5.67 3.33
C GLY A 227 -11.95 6.06 2.23
N LEU A 228 -12.04 7.34 1.91
CA LEU A 228 -12.85 7.83 0.80
C LEU A 228 -12.38 7.25 -0.55
N LEU A 229 -11.07 7.19 -0.79
CA LEU A 229 -10.54 6.60 -2.02
C LEU A 229 -10.85 5.10 -2.11
N ILE A 230 -10.73 4.36 -1.00
CA ILE A 230 -11.12 2.94 -0.93
C ILE A 230 -12.60 2.78 -1.29
N LEU A 231 -13.46 3.64 -0.74
CA LEU A 231 -14.90 3.62 -1.03
C LEU A 231 -15.18 3.84 -2.52
N LEU A 232 -14.51 4.83 -3.14
CA LEU A 232 -14.68 5.12 -4.56
C LEU A 232 -14.22 3.97 -5.45
N ILE A 233 -13.07 3.35 -5.14
CA ILE A 233 -12.59 2.17 -5.88
C ILE A 233 -13.53 0.99 -5.68
N HIS A 234 -13.99 0.75 -4.44
CA HIS A 234 -14.92 -0.34 -4.14
C HIS A 234 -16.19 -0.19 -4.95
N LEU A 235 -16.80 0.99 -4.96
CA LEU A 235 -18.00 1.27 -5.75
C LEU A 235 -17.74 1.15 -7.25
N ALA A 236 -16.61 1.63 -7.75
CA ALA A 236 -16.26 1.51 -9.17
C ALA A 236 -16.18 0.03 -9.61
N ILE A 237 -15.43 -0.78 -8.86
CA ILE A 237 -15.26 -2.20 -9.15
C ILE A 237 -16.58 -2.94 -8.95
N PHE A 238 -17.33 -2.64 -7.89
CA PHE A 238 -18.61 -3.27 -7.61
C PHE A 238 -19.62 -3.02 -8.73
N SER A 239 -19.71 -1.78 -9.25
CA SER A 239 -20.58 -1.42 -10.36
C SER A 239 -20.22 -2.09 -11.69
N LYS A 240 -18.99 -2.57 -11.84
CA LYS A 240 -18.47 -3.20 -13.06
C LYS A 240 -17.93 -4.62 -12.82
N ILE A 241 -18.39 -5.26 -11.74
CA ILE A 241 -17.79 -6.50 -11.23
C ILE A 241 -17.85 -7.66 -12.22
N GLU A 242 -18.92 -7.74 -13.02
CA GLU A 242 -19.07 -8.74 -14.09
C GLU A 242 -17.99 -8.60 -15.16
N GLU A 243 -17.59 -7.37 -15.49
CA GLU A 243 -16.60 -7.08 -16.53
C GLU A 243 -15.17 -7.23 -16.01
N VAL A 244 -14.90 -6.80 -14.77
CA VAL A 244 -13.52 -6.61 -14.28
C VAL A 244 -13.13 -7.46 -13.08
N GLY A 245 -14.05 -8.23 -12.48
CA GLY A 245 -13.80 -9.01 -11.27
C GLY A 245 -12.80 -10.15 -11.42
N THR A 246 -12.50 -10.57 -12.67
CA THR A 246 -11.52 -11.62 -12.98
C THR A 246 -10.17 -11.07 -13.47
N LEU A 247 -10.07 -9.75 -13.66
CA LEU A 247 -8.84 -9.11 -14.12
C LEU A 247 -7.85 -8.95 -12.97
N ASP A 248 -6.55 -9.04 -13.29
CA ASP A 248 -5.49 -8.76 -12.33
C ASP A 248 -5.49 -7.29 -11.86
N MET A 249 -5.93 -6.37 -12.73
CA MET A 249 -6.01 -4.93 -12.45
C MET A 249 -7.38 -4.38 -12.82
N PRO A 250 -8.41 -4.57 -11.97
CA PRO A 250 -9.79 -4.19 -12.27
C PRO A 250 -9.94 -2.72 -12.69
N MET A 251 -9.28 -1.79 -12.01
CA MET A 251 -9.36 -0.35 -12.33
C MET A 251 -8.78 -0.03 -13.72
N LEU A 252 -7.70 -0.72 -14.11
CA LEU A 252 -7.15 -0.61 -15.46
C LEU A 252 -8.12 -1.18 -16.51
N GLY A 253 -8.81 -2.27 -16.18
CA GLY A 253 -9.86 -2.85 -17.01
C GLY A 253 -10.99 -1.87 -17.29
N ILE A 254 -11.54 -1.23 -16.25
CA ILE A 254 -12.60 -0.22 -16.39
C ILE A 254 -12.15 0.90 -17.33
N VAL A 255 -10.95 1.45 -17.10
CA VAL A 255 -10.42 2.55 -17.94
C VAL A 255 -10.21 2.12 -19.39
N SER A 256 -9.73 0.89 -19.60
CA SER A 256 -9.50 0.36 -20.95
C SER A 256 -10.80 0.16 -21.72
N ASN A 257 -11.88 -0.21 -21.04
CA ASN A 257 -13.22 -0.31 -21.63
C ASN A 257 -13.79 1.07 -22.02
N ILE A 258 -13.44 2.14 -21.30
CA ILE A 258 -13.81 3.52 -21.65
C ILE A 258 -13.09 3.98 -22.90
N SER A 259 -11.76 3.85 -22.92
CA SER A 259 -10.92 4.26 -24.04
C SER A 259 -9.56 3.57 -23.98
N PRO A 260 -9.10 2.94 -25.08
CA PRO A 260 -7.76 2.35 -25.14
C PRO A 260 -6.65 3.36 -24.84
N ALA A 261 -6.81 4.62 -25.25
CA ALA A 261 -5.83 5.67 -24.98
C ALA A 261 -5.73 6.00 -23.48
N LEU A 262 -6.87 6.05 -22.78
CA LEU A 262 -6.88 6.24 -21.33
C LEU A 262 -6.31 5.01 -20.61
N GLY A 263 -6.55 3.80 -21.13
CA GLY A 263 -5.95 2.56 -20.63
C GLY A 263 -4.43 2.61 -20.66
N ILE A 264 -3.84 3.08 -21.77
CA ILE A 264 -2.39 3.27 -21.88
C ILE A 264 -1.89 4.26 -20.81
N VAL A 265 -2.56 5.39 -20.62
CA VAL A 265 -2.17 6.39 -19.60
C VAL A 265 -2.26 5.79 -18.19
N MET A 266 -3.34 5.08 -17.87
CA MET A 266 -3.52 4.45 -16.56
C MET A 266 -2.47 3.35 -16.33
N SER A 267 -2.16 2.55 -17.35
CA SER A 267 -1.10 1.54 -17.28
C SER A 267 0.26 2.15 -17.00
N LEU A 268 0.60 3.30 -17.62
CA LEU A 268 1.84 4.03 -17.33
C LEU A 268 1.86 4.59 -15.90
N VAL A 269 0.74 5.12 -15.41
CA VAL A 269 0.59 5.60 -14.03
C VAL A 269 0.80 4.45 -13.04
N ILE A 270 0.10 3.32 -13.22
CA ILE A 270 0.26 2.12 -12.40
C ILE A 270 1.71 1.62 -12.45
N PHE A 271 2.30 1.51 -13.64
CA PHE A 271 3.69 1.06 -13.79
C PHE A 271 4.69 1.97 -13.05
N GLY A 272 4.50 3.30 -13.13
CA GLY A 272 5.29 4.26 -12.38
C GLY A 272 5.14 4.13 -10.86
N MET A 273 3.93 3.83 -10.38
CA MET A 273 3.68 3.54 -8.96
C MET A 273 4.34 2.24 -8.51
N ILE A 274 4.21 1.17 -9.31
CA ILE A 274 4.86 -0.11 -9.08
C ILE A 274 6.36 0.09 -8.95
N TYR A 275 6.95 0.83 -9.88
CA TYR A 275 8.38 1.16 -9.86
C TYR A 275 8.79 1.89 -8.59
N ASN A 276 8.06 2.95 -8.21
CA ASN A 276 8.36 3.71 -7.00
C ASN A 276 8.32 2.84 -5.74
N THR A 277 7.29 1.99 -5.61
CA THR A 277 7.17 1.06 -4.49
C THR A 277 8.28 0.00 -4.53
N ALA A 278 8.54 -0.64 -5.68
CA ALA A 278 9.57 -1.67 -5.82
C ALA A 278 10.96 -1.14 -5.42
N VAL A 279 11.32 0.05 -5.91
CA VAL A 279 12.58 0.71 -5.57
C VAL A 279 12.67 0.95 -4.06
N GLY A 280 11.63 1.52 -3.44
CA GLY A 280 11.61 1.77 -2.01
C GLY A 280 11.76 0.49 -1.18
N MET A 281 11.00 -0.54 -1.53
CA MET A 281 10.96 -1.82 -0.82
C MET A 281 12.29 -2.57 -0.88
N PHE A 282 12.83 -2.81 -2.08
CA PHE A 282 14.09 -3.54 -2.24
C PHE A 282 15.31 -2.77 -1.71
N PHE A 283 15.31 -1.44 -1.87
CA PHE A 283 16.38 -0.61 -1.34
C PHE A 283 16.36 -0.62 0.19
N SER A 284 15.21 -0.37 0.82
CA SER A 284 15.06 -0.40 2.27
C SER A 284 15.37 -1.77 2.85
N PHE A 285 14.95 -2.86 2.19
CA PHE A 285 15.32 -4.22 2.58
C PHE A 285 16.84 -4.42 2.56
N SER A 286 17.49 -4.08 1.45
CA SER A 286 18.93 -4.33 1.30
C SER A 286 19.78 -3.45 2.23
N ALA A 287 19.33 -2.23 2.49
CA ALA A 287 19.99 -1.31 3.42
C ALA A 287 19.93 -1.79 4.89
N ARG A 288 19.08 -2.78 5.22
CA ARG A 288 19.08 -3.42 6.54
C ARG A 288 20.23 -4.40 6.75
N PHE A 289 20.74 -5.00 5.67
CA PHE A 289 21.75 -6.05 5.74
C PHE A 289 23.13 -5.60 5.27
N ALA A 290 23.19 -4.53 4.47
CA ALA A 290 24.44 -3.98 3.98
C ALA A 290 24.39 -2.45 3.89
N GLU A 291 25.49 -1.79 4.23
CA GLU A 291 25.60 -0.34 4.15
C GLU A 291 25.55 0.14 2.69
N SER A 292 24.65 1.08 2.40
CA SER A 292 24.43 1.59 1.05
C SER A 292 25.71 2.17 0.43
N GLY A 293 25.92 1.94 -0.86
CA GLY A 293 27.11 2.40 -1.59
C GLY A 293 28.33 1.47 -1.49
N THR A 294 28.32 0.49 -0.58
CA THR A 294 29.40 -0.52 -0.48
C THR A 294 29.28 -1.62 -1.53
N GLN A 295 30.38 -2.32 -1.83
CA GLN A 295 30.36 -3.49 -2.71
C GLN A 295 29.46 -4.62 -2.15
N LYS A 296 29.44 -4.77 -0.82
CA LYS A 296 28.56 -5.73 -0.14
C LYS A 296 27.09 -5.43 -0.41
N PHE A 297 26.68 -4.16 -0.37
CA PHE A 297 25.32 -3.76 -0.71
C PHE A 297 24.96 -4.08 -2.15
N LYS A 298 25.83 -3.79 -3.12
CA LYS A 298 25.57 -4.09 -4.53
C LYS A 298 25.33 -5.59 -4.75
N ILE A 299 26.18 -6.44 -4.20
CA ILE A 299 26.06 -7.90 -4.31
C ILE A 299 24.76 -8.37 -3.64
N PHE A 300 24.49 -7.93 -2.41
CA PHE A 300 23.27 -8.30 -1.68
C PHE A 300 21.99 -7.85 -2.40
N PHE A 301 21.99 -6.62 -2.95
CA PHE A 301 20.88 -6.06 -3.71
C PHE A 301 20.62 -6.86 -4.99
N ILE A 302 21.66 -7.24 -5.74
CA ILE A 302 21.54 -8.09 -6.94
C ILE A 302 20.92 -9.45 -6.57
N ILE A 303 21.45 -10.11 -5.55
CA ILE A 303 20.93 -11.42 -5.10
C ILE A 303 19.46 -11.28 -4.69
N THR A 304 19.13 -10.25 -3.93
CA THR A 304 17.74 -9.97 -3.51
C THR A 304 16.82 -9.78 -4.71
N MET A 305 17.25 -9.03 -5.73
CA MET A 305 16.48 -8.81 -6.95
C MET A 305 16.29 -10.09 -7.76
N ILE A 306 17.29 -10.97 -7.84
CA ILE A 306 17.17 -12.27 -8.51
C ILE A 306 16.17 -13.16 -7.79
N VAL A 307 16.29 -13.29 -6.46
CA VAL A 307 15.36 -14.10 -5.66
C VAL A 307 13.94 -13.52 -5.77
N GLY A 308 13.79 -12.20 -5.71
CA GLY A 308 12.50 -11.55 -5.87
C GLY A 308 11.89 -11.72 -7.26
N TYR A 309 12.72 -11.71 -8.31
CA TYR A 309 12.30 -11.99 -9.68
C TYR A 309 11.81 -13.43 -9.85
N LEU A 310 12.47 -14.41 -9.23
CA LEU A 310 12.00 -15.80 -9.26
C LEU A 310 10.70 -15.97 -8.45
N ALA A 311 10.61 -15.33 -7.30
CA ALA A 311 9.42 -15.38 -6.44
C ALA A 311 8.20 -14.67 -7.06
N SER A 312 8.38 -13.71 -7.97
CA SER A 312 7.27 -12.98 -8.58
C SER A 312 6.43 -13.83 -9.55
N TYR A 313 6.96 -14.97 -10.01
CA TYR A 313 6.23 -15.92 -10.86
C TYR A 313 5.08 -16.65 -10.16
N VAL A 314 4.93 -16.48 -8.83
CA VAL A 314 3.69 -16.87 -8.12
C VAL A 314 2.47 -16.12 -8.68
N GLY A 315 2.68 -14.96 -9.31
CA GLY A 315 1.63 -14.16 -9.93
C GLY A 315 1.10 -13.06 -9.02
N PHE A 316 0.71 -11.93 -9.61
CA PHE A 316 0.29 -10.74 -8.88
C PHE A 316 -0.93 -10.99 -8.00
N THR A 317 -2.00 -11.53 -8.58
CA THR A 317 -3.24 -11.84 -7.85
C THR A 317 -3.00 -12.85 -6.74
N GLY A 318 -2.23 -13.92 -6.98
CA GLY A 318 -1.90 -14.91 -5.95
C GLY A 318 -1.13 -14.30 -4.77
N LEU A 319 -0.16 -13.44 -5.04
CA LEU A 319 0.57 -12.73 -3.99
C LEU A 319 -0.34 -11.76 -3.22
N VAL A 320 -1.21 -11.00 -3.89
CA VAL A 320 -2.17 -10.12 -3.20
C VAL A 320 -3.13 -10.94 -2.35
N SER A 321 -3.65 -12.06 -2.85
CA SER A 321 -4.63 -12.89 -2.14
C SER A 321 -4.05 -13.69 -0.97
N TYR A 322 -2.77 -14.07 -0.98
CA TYR A 322 -2.20 -14.88 0.11
C TYR A 322 -1.14 -14.15 0.94
N PHE A 323 -0.21 -13.46 0.29
CA PHE A 323 0.89 -12.81 0.99
C PHE A 323 0.41 -11.56 1.75
N TYR A 324 -0.47 -10.73 1.18
CA TYR A 324 -0.97 -9.56 1.91
C TYR A 324 -1.79 -9.94 3.15
N PRO A 325 -2.72 -10.92 3.10
CA PRO A 325 -3.40 -11.40 4.30
C PRO A 325 -2.45 -11.93 5.37
N LEU A 326 -1.41 -12.68 4.99
CA LEU A 326 -0.38 -13.13 5.93
C LEU A 326 0.29 -11.95 6.64
N ILE A 327 0.73 -10.94 5.88
CA ILE A 327 1.33 -9.72 6.47
C ILE A 327 0.31 -8.98 7.34
N GLY A 328 -0.95 -8.89 6.93
CA GLY A 328 -1.99 -8.26 7.71
C GLY A 328 -2.21 -8.95 9.06
N TYR A 329 -2.13 -10.28 9.15
CA TYR A 329 -2.20 -10.97 10.43
C TYR A 329 -0.96 -10.71 11.30
N LEU A 330 0.23 -10.76 10.70
CA LEU A 330 1.48 -10.46 11.41
C LEU A 330 1.52 -9.02 11.93
N GLY A 331 1.05 -8.08 11.11
CA GLY A 331 1.00 -6.66 11.41
C GLY A 331 0.06 -6.29 12.56
N ILE A 332 -0.83 -7.19 13.00
CA ILE A 332 -1.73 -6.89 14.14
C ILE A 332 -0.90 -6.63 15.39
N THR A 333 0.26 -7.28 15.51
CA THR A 333 1.22 -7.03 16.60
C THR A 333 1.69 -5.57 16.62
N LEU A 334 1.94 -4.97 15.45
CA LEU A 334 2.30 -3.56 15.31
C LEU A 334 1.11 -2.65 15.66
N ILE A 335 -0.11 -2.98 15.23
CA ILE A 335 -1.31 -2.21 15.57
C ILE A 335 -1.52 -2.16 17.09
N ILE A 336 -1.41 -3.31 17.76
CA ILE A 336 -1.53 -3.39 19.23
C ILE A 336 -0.46 -2.54 19.91
N ALA A 337 0.80 -2.63 19.45
CA ALA A 337 1.89 -1.81 19.99
C ALA A 337 1.64 -0.30 19.82
N LEU A 338 1.12 0.13 18.66
CA LEU A 338 0.79 1.53 18.39
C LEU A 338 -0.38 2.02 19.25
N LEU A 339 -1.41 1.21 19.46
CA LEU A 339 -2.55 1.55 20.33
C LEU A 339 -2.12 1.65 21.80
N ALA A 340 -1.15 0.84 22.23
CA ALA A 340 -0.58 0.91 23.58
C ALA A 340 0.38 2.09 23.79
N ALA A 341 0.94 2.65 22.71
CA ALA A 341 2.00 3.66 22.77
C ALA A 341 1.67 4.89 23.64
N PRO A 342 0.48 5.53 23.56
CA PRO A 342 0.17 6.70 24.38
C PRO A 342 0.20 6.40 25.89
N PHE A 343 -0.25 5.21 26.29
CA PHE A 343 -0.24 4.77 27.69
C PHE A 343 1.17 4.49 28.19
N ILE A 344 2.00 3.87 27.35
CA ILE A 344 3.40 3.56 27.65
C ILE A 344 4.22 4.84 27.80
N ILE A 345 4.05 5.80 26.90
CA ILE A 345 4.74 7.09 26.95
C ILE A 345 4.35 7.87 28.21
N LYS A 346 3.05 7.96 28.52
CA LYS A 346 2.57 8.63 29.74
C LYS A 346 3.18 8.03 31.01
N ARG A 347 3.36 6.70 31.04
CA ARG A 347 3.98 6.01 32.18
C ARG A 347 5.49 6.30 32.28
N GLN A 348 6.20 6.38 31.15
CA GLN A 348 7.64 6.71 31.13
C GLN A 348 7.91 8.14 31.62
N GLU A 349 6.99 9.08 31.41
CA GLU A 349 7.13 10.48 31.84
C GLU A 349 6.73 10.73 33.29
N ALA A 350 6.00 9.80 33.90
CA ALA A 350 5.63 9.85 35.31
C ALA A 350 6.71 9.24 36.24
N GLN A 351 7.80 8.70 35.66
CA GLN A 351 8.95 8.12 36.36
C GLN A 351 10.16 9.05 36.30
#